data_AF-A0A7C2HZI7-F1
#
_entry.id   AF-A0A7C2HZI7-F1
#
_cell.length_a   1.000
_cell.length_b   1.000
_cell.length_c   1.000
_cell.angle_alpha   90.00
_cell.angle_beta   90.00
_cell.angle_gamma   90.00
#
_symmetry.space_group_name_H-M   'P 1'
#
loop_
_entity.id
_entity.type
_entity.pdbx_description
1 polymer ?
#
loop_
_entity_poly.entity_id
_entity_poly.type
_entity_poly.pdbx_seq_one_letter_code
_entity_poly.pdbx_strand_id
1 'polypeptide(L)' 'MPALRLSVVVYSERLLDHFRNPRNAGELGPPALTVEVMNPACGDLLRLSARFENGRVAQARYRTRGCTAAIAAGSGR' A
#
# COMPACT_ATOMS: atom_id res chain seq x y z
N MET A 1 6.74 -6.52 -42.41
CA MET A 1 6.05 -5.60 -41.48
C MET A 1 6.12 -6.19 -40.09
N PRO A 2 6.80 -5.59 -39.10
CA PRO A 2 6.90 -6.19 -37.78
C PRO A 2 5.55 -6.03 -37.07
N ALA A 3 4.99 -7.14 -36.61
CA ALA A 3 3.79 -7.14 -35.78
C ALA A 3 4.11 -6.44 -34.46
N LEU A 4 3.31 -5.42 -34.13
CA LEU A 4 3.39 -4.67 -32.89
C LEU A 4 3.20 -5.65 -31.71
N ARG A 5 4.29 -5.93 -30.99
CA ARG A 5 4.22 -6.72 -29.75
C ARG A 5 3.49 -5.85 -28.73
N LEU A 6 2.19 -6.07 -28.53
CA LEU A 6 1.51 -5.55 -27.33
C LEU A 6 2.22 -6.20 -26.14
N SER A 7 3.16 -5.47 -25.55
CA SER A 7 3.64 -5.78 -24.21
C SER A 7 2.49 -5.46 -23.26
N VAL A 8 1.56 -6.41 -23.11
CA VAL A 8 0.63 -6.38 -21.99
C VAL A 8 1.51 -6.31 -20.75
N VAL A 9 1.46 -5.19 -20.05
CA VAL A 9 2.13 -5.06 -18.75
C VAL A 9 1.35 -5.97 -17.80
N VAL A 10 1.82 -7.20 -17.67
CA VAL A 10 1.28 -8.15 -16.71
C VAL A 10 1.84 -7.76 -15.35
N TYR A 11 0.95 -7.39 -14.42
CA TYR A 11 1.35 -7.21 -13.04
C TYR A 11 2.02 -8.49 -12.52
N SER A 12 3.11 -8.33 -11.77
CA SER A 12 3.77 -9.47 -11.16
C SER A 12 2.81 -10.21 -10.22
N GLU A 13 2.99 -11.52 -10.08
CA GLU A 13 2.19 -12.33 -9.16
C GLU A 13 2.28 -11.78 -7.73
N ARG A 14 3.45 -11.28 -7.33
CA ARG A 14 3.65 -10.62 -6.03
C ARG A 14 2.77 -9.39 -5.86
N LEU A 15 2.70 -8.51 -6.87
CA LEU A 15 1.83 -7.34 -6.80
C LEU A 15 0.36 -7.75 -6.68
N LEU A 16 -0.06 -8.72 -7.50
CA LEU A 16 -1.43 -9.22 -7.49
C LEU A 16 -1.80 -9.88 -6.16
N ASP A 17 -0.89 -10.63 -5.55
CA ASP A 17 -1.09 -11.21 -4.22
C ASP A 17 -1.26 -10.11 -3.16
N HIS A 18 -0.37 -9.12 -3.12
CA HIS A 18 -0.49 -8.03 -2.16
C HIS A 18 -1.75 -7.18 -2.37
N PHE A 19 -2.25 -7.07 -3.60
CA PHE A 19 -3.51 -6.42 -3.91
C PHE A 19 -4.73 -7.23 -3.45
N ARG A 20 -4.75 -8.54 -3.74
CA ARG A 20 -5.88 -9.43 -3.41
C ARG A 20 -5.92 -9.78 -1.91
N ASN A 21 -4.75 -9.90 -1.29
CA ASN A 21 -4.56 -10.28 0.10
C ASN A 21 -3.76 -9.20 0.84
N PRO A 22 -4.31 -7.99 1.02
CA PRO A 22 -3.61 -6.89 1.66
C PRO A 22 -3.25 -7.22 3.11
N ARG A 23 -1.97 -7.07 3.46
CA ARG A 23 -1.42 -7.39 4.77
C ARG A 23 -1.34 -6.14 5.62
N ASN A 24 -1.64 -6.22 6.91
CA ASN A 24 -1.65 -5.06 7.81
C ASN A 24 -2.70 -3.99 7.45
N ALA A 25 -3.73 -4.35 6.70
CA ALA A 25 -4.86 -3.44 6.47
C ALA A 25 -5.57 -3.10 7.78
N GLY A 26 -6.02 -1.86 7.91
CA GLY A 26 -6.75 -1.35 9.07
C GLY A 26 -6.11 -0.09 9.66
N GLU A 27 -6.48 0.22 10.90
CA GLU A 27 -6.00 1.40 11.59
C GLU A 27 -5.79 1.07 13.07
N LEU A 28 -4.79 1.71 13.68
CA LEU A 28 -4.52 1.62 15.10
C LEU A 28 -5.05 2.87 15.80
N GLY A 29 -5.81 2.67 16.88
CA GLY A 29 -6.18 3.75 17.79
C GLY A 29 -5.04 4.16 18.72
N PRO A 30 -5.25 5.23 19.52
CA PRO A 30 -4.30 5.68 20.55
C PRO A 30 -3.75 4.51 21.39
N PRO A 31 -2.46 4.51 21.75
CA PRO A 31 -1.48 5.59 21.59
C PRO A 31 -0.72 5.58 20.23
N ALA A 32 -1.28 4.98 19.18
CA ALA A 32 -0.63 4.97 17.87
C ALA A 32 -0.49 6.38 17.27
N LEU A 33 0.65 6.66 16.65
CA LEU A 33 0.85 7.83 15.81
C LEU A 33 0.22 7.57 14.45
N THR A 34 -0.49 8.55 13.90
CA THR A 34 -1.15 8.44 12.60
C THR A 34 -0.72 9.58 11.69
N VAL A 35 -0.37 9.24 10.45
CA VAL A 35 -0.07 10.19 9.37
C VAL A 35 -0.93 9.87 8.16
N GLU A 36 -1.32 10.91 7.43
CA GLU A 36 -2.08 10.80 6.19
C GLU A 36 -1.37 11.58 5.09
N VAL A 37 -1.20 10.95 3.93
CA VAL A 37 -0.48 11.50 2.78
C VAL A 37 -1.29 11.23 1.52
N MET A 38 -1.38 12.23 0.66
CA MET A 38 -2.03 12.15 -0.65
C MET A 38 -1.00 12.37 -1.76
N ASN A 39 -1.05 11.55 -2.80
CA ASN A 39 -0.31 11.81 -4.04
C ASN A 39 -1.20 12.61 -5.01
N PRO A 40 -0.93 13.91 -5.26
CA PRO A 40 -1.78 14.75 -6.10
C PRO A 40 -1.77 14.35 -7.57
N ALA A 41 -0.77 13.60 -8.03
CA ALA A 41 -0.68 13.18 -9.44
C ALA A 41 -1.72 12.13 -9.84
N CYS A 42 -2.12 11.26 -8.89
CA CYS A 42 -3.05 10.16 -9.14
C CYS A 42 -4.25 10.12 -8.17
N GLY A 43 -4.24 10.96 -7.12
CA GLY A 43 -5.30 11.00 -6.11
C GLY A 43 -5.25 9.85 -5.10
N ASP A 44 -4.16 9.07 -5.07
CA ASP A 44 -3.98 8.00 -4.09
C ASP A 44 -3.79 8.61 -2.69
N LEU A 45 -4.57 8.12 -1.72
CA LEU A 45 -4.51 8.51 -0.32
C LEU A 45 -4.02 7.34 0.51
N LEU A 46 -3.03 7.57 1.37
CA LEU A 46 -2.51 6.60 2.33
C LEU A 46 -2.60 7.19 3.74
N ARG A 47 -3.25 6.45 4.63
CA ARG A 47 -3.23 6.69 6.08
C ARG A 47 -2.47 5.56 6.75
N LEU A 48 -1.39 5.90 7.43
CA LEU A 48 -0.53 4.95 8.16
C LEU A 48 -0.61 5.25 9.64
N SER A 49 -0.88 4.21 10.43
CA SER A 49 -0.92 4.27 11.89
C SER A 49 0.10 3.29 12.46
N ALA A 50 0.94 3.74 13.40
CA ALA A 50 2.02 2.95 13.96
C ALA A 50 2.16 3.14 15.48
N ARG A 51 2.39 2.03 16.18
CA ARG A 51 2.78 2.00 17.60
C ARG A 51 4.27 1.70 17.72
N PHE A 52 4.91 2.38 18.66
CA PHE A 52 6.33 2.26 18.92
C PHE A 52 6.59 1.74 20.32
N GLU A 53 7.56 0.84 20.45
CA GLU A 53 8.06 0.32 21.71
C GLU A 53 9.59 0.35 21.65
N ASN A 54 10.23 0.95 22.66
CA ASN A 54 11.69 1.07 22.73
C ASN A 54 12.34 1.65 21.46
N GLY A 55 11.68 2.65 20.84
CA GLY A 55 12.16 3.29 19.61
C GLY A 55 12.00 2.45 18.34
N ARG A 56 11.31 1.30 18.39
CA ARG A 56 11.04 0.43 17.23
C ARG A 56 9.55 0.36 16.94
N VAL A 57 9.19 0.18 15.67
CA VAL A 57 7.78 -0.07 15.29
C VAL A 57 7.37 -1.45 15.80
N ALA A 58 6.47 -1.47 16.77
CA ALA A 58 5.89 -2.71 17.30
C ALA A 58 4.72 -3.19 16.42
N GLN A 59 3.93 -2.25 15.90
CA GLN A 59 2.80 -2.56 15.04
C GLN A 59 2.53 -1.40 14.08
N ALA A 60 2.25 -1.73 12.82
CA ALA A 60 1.78 -0.78 11.82
C ALA A 60 0.50 -1.31 11.15
N ARG A 61 -0.43 -0.40 10.85
CA ARG A 61 -1.62 -0.65 10.03
C ARG A 61 -1.84 0.49 9.07
N TYR A 62 -2.35 0.17 7.89
CA TYR A 62 -2.63 1.16 6.86
C TYR A 62 -4.06 1.07 6.32
N ARG A 63 -4.58 2.23 5.91
CA ARG A 63 -5.73 2.33 5.03
C ARG A 63 -5.29 3.10 3.79
N THR A 64 -5.70 2.63 2.63
CA THR A 64 -5.45 3.37 1.39
C THR A 64 -6.67 3.36 0.50
N ARG A 65 -6.87 4.48 -0.17
CA ARG A 65 -7.78 4.60 -1.31
C ARG A 65 -6.90 4.95 -2.49
N GLY A 66 -6.76 4.03 -3.42
CA GLY A 66 -5.89 4.25 -4.57
C GLY A 66 -5.94 3.13 -5.58
N CYS A 67 -5.11 3.24 -6.61
CA CYS A 67 -4.99 2.25 -7.65
C CYS A 67 -4.46 0.89 -7.13
N THR A 68 -4.48 -0.14 -7.98
CA THR A 68 -3.97 -1.49 -7.67
C THR A 68 -2.54 -1.44 -7.11
N ALA A 69 -1.69 -0.58 -7.68
CA ALA A 69 -0.31 -0.41 -7.22
C ALA A 69 -0.23 0.22 -5.83
N ALA A 70 -1.06 1.21 -5.51
CA ALA A 70 -1.09 1.84 -4.19
C ALA A 70 -1.53 0.87 -3.09
N ILE A 71 -2.57 0.06 -3.36
CA ILE A 71 -3.04 -0.97 -2.44
C ILE A 71 -1.97 -2.04 -2.21
N ALA A 72 -1.32 -2.50 -3.28
CA ALA A 72 -0.24 -3.48 -3.19
C ALA A 72 1.00 -2.93 -2.47
N ALA A 73 1.35 -1.66 -2.69
CA ALA A 73 2.48 -1.01 -2.03
C ALA A 73 2.26 -0.90 -0.51
N GLY A 74 1.07 -0.48 -0.07
CA GLY A 74 0.74 -0.39 1.35
C GLY A 74 0.73 -1.76 2.07
N SER A 75 0.48 -2.84 1.33
CA SER A 75 0.50 -4.23 1.82
C SER A 75 1.93 -4.78 2.03
N GLY A 76 2.97 -3.99 1.72
CA GLY A 76 4.37 -4.32 1.98
C GLY A 76 4.64 -4.72 3.42
N ARG A 77 5.67 -5.55 3.64
CA ARG A 77 6.11 -5.98 4.96
C ARG A 77 7.24 -5.09 5.46
#